data_AF-A0A7X9INW3-F1
#
_entry.id   AF-A0A7X9INW3-F1
#
_cell.length_a   1.000
_cell.length_b   1.000
_cell.length_c   1.000
_cell.angle_alpha   90.00
_cell.angle_beta   90.00
_cell.angle_gamma   90.00
#
_symmetry.space_group_name_H-M   'P 1'
#
loop_
_entity.id
_entity.type
_entity.pdbx_description
1 polymer ?
#
loop_
_entity_poly.entity_id
_entity_poly.type
_entity_poly.pdbx_seq_one_letter_code
_entity_poly.pdbx_strand_id
1 'polypeptide(L)'
;MTSRALGVTDVSLSTPESANVTISKVDSAVNRLSSQRAELGATQNRLMHTSASVAQAAESLQSAESLIRDTDMSTEIIELTKNQVLVQSSTAVLAQANLVPNLVLELLK
;
A
#
# COMPACT_ATOMS: atom_id res chain seq x y z
N MET A 1 -13.69 3.87 32.71
CA MET A 1 -15.00 4.28 33.27
C MET A 1 -14.97 4.05 34.77
N THR A 2 -15.19 5.07 35.60
CA THR A 2 -15.23 4.90 37.06
C THR A 2 -16.62 4.44 37.51
N SER A 3 -16.73 3.83 38.69
CA SER A 3 -18.02 3.46 39.31
C SER A 3 -18.97 4.66 39.44
N ARG A 4 -18.41 5.86 39.62
CA ARG A 4 -19.14 7.14 39.62
C ARG A 4 -19.70 7.53 38.26
N ALA A 5 -18.95 7.31 37.18
CA ALA A 5 -19.42 7.57 35.81
C ALA A 5 -20.54 6.61 35.36
N LEU A 6 -20.61 5.44 36.00
CA LEU A 6 -21.63 4.40 35.77
C LEU A 6 -22.84 4.52 36.72
N GLY A 7 -22.84 5.44 37.69
CA GLY A 7 -23.96 5.63 38.63
C GLY A 7 -24.07 4.57 39.75
N VAL A 8 -23.03 3.75 39.93
CA VAL A 8 -23.00 2.63 40.89
C VAL A 8 -22.14 3.03 42.09
N THR A 9 -22.58 4.04 42.85
CA THR A 9 -21.82 4.57 44.01
C THR A 9 -22.57 4.45 45.34
N ASP A 10 -23.90 4.59 45.34
CA ASP A 10 -24.76 4.28 46.49
C ASP A 10 -25.58 3.03 46.20
N VAL A 11 -25.03 1.91 46.65
CA VAL A 11 -25.57 0.58 46.46
C VAL A 11 -25.80 -0.04 47.84
N SER A 12 -27.03 -0.42 48.16
CA SER A 12 -27.37 -1.02 49.45
C SER A 12 -28.28 -2.21 49.25
N LEU A 13 -27.95 -3.33 49.90
CA LEU A 13 -28.72 -4.58 49.89
C LEU A 13 -29.45 -4.82 51.22
N SER A 14 -29.54 -3.80 52.07
CA SER A 14 -30.10 -3.93 53.42
C SER A 14 -31.61 -4.15 53.44
N THR A 15 -32.35 -3.72 52.40
CA THR A 15 -33.78 -3.98 52.26
C THR A 15 -34.11 -4.58 50.88
N PRO A 16 -35.24 -5.31 50.74
CA PRO A 16 -35.68 -5.83 49.44
C PRO A 16 -35.85 -4.73 48.38
N GLU A 17 -36.43 -3.58 48.74
CA GLU A 17 -36.53 -2.42 47.86
C GLU A 17 -35.15 -1.87 47.44
N SER A 18 -34.21 -1.73 48.37
CA SER A 18 -32.88 -1.18 48.06
C SER A 18 -32.07 -2.13 47.16
N ALA A 19 -32.25 -3.44 47.35
CA ALA A 19 -31.67 -4.48 46.50
C ALA A 19 -32.23 -4.42 45.07
N ASN A 20 -33.54 -4.24 44.89
CA ASN A 20 -34.14 -4.10 43.56
C ASN A 20 -33.65 -2.84 42.83
N VAL A 21 -33.58 -1.70 43.51
CA VAL A 21 -33.04 -0.45 42.94
C VAL A 21 -31.57 -0.60 42.54
N THR A 22 -30.79 -1.29 43.37
CA THR A 22 -29.40 -1.64 43.10
C THR A 22 -29.26 -2.46 41.81
N ILE A 23 -30.07 -3.51 41.65
CA ILE A 23 -30.03 -4.39 40.48
C ILE A 23 -30.34 -3.58 39.21
N SER A 24 -31.37 -2.73 39.22
CA SER A 24 -31.71 -1.88 38.07
C SER A 24 -30.60 -0.87 37.71
N LYS A 25 -29.90 -0.31 38.70
CA LYS A 25 -28.75 0.57 38.46
C LYS A 25 -27.58 -0.17 37.81
N VAL A 26 -27.27 -1.38 38.30
CA VAL A 26 -26.21 -2.22 37.73
C VAL A 26 -26.55 -2.64 36.30
N ASP A 27 -27.79 -3.04 36.04
CA ASP A 27 -28.23 -3.44 34.70
C ASP A 27 -28.10 -2.27 33.69
N SER A 28 -28.52 -1.07 34.10
CA SER A 28 -28.34 0.15 33.31
C SER A 28 -26.85 0.46 33.05
N ALA A 29 -25.99 0.28 34.05
CA ALA A 29 -24.55 0.46 33.92
C ALA A 29 -23.91 -0.56 32.95
N VAL A 30 -24.34 -1.82 33.02
CA VAL A 30 -23.90 -2.89 32.10
C VAL A 30 -24.33 -2.58 30.67
N ASN A 31 -25.59 -2.18 30.46
CA ASN A 31 -26.08 -1.79 29.14
C ASN A 31 -25.29 -0.63 28.53
N ARG A 32 -24.95 0.38 29.33
CA ARG A 32 -24.13 1.51 28.89
C ARG A 32 -22.70 1.10 28.54
N LEU A 33 -22.07 0.23 29.34
CA LEU A 33 -20.75 -0.31 29.03
C LEU A 33 -20.77 -1.15 27.75
N SER A 34 -21.78 -2.00 27.58
CA SER A 34 -21.98 -2.83 26.39
C SER A 34 -22.17 -1.98 25.14
N SER A 35 -22.95 -0.89 25.23
CA SER A 35 -23.12 0.06 24.12
C SER A 35 -21.80 0.72 23.71
N GLN A 36 -21.00 1.19 24.68
CA GLN A 36 -19.68 1.77 24.38
C GLN A 36 -18.70 0.73 23.80
N ARG A 37 -18.73 -0.51 24.29
CA ARG A 37 -17.93 -1.60 23.72
C ARG A 37 -18.36 -1.92 22.29
N ALA A 38 -19.66 -1.90 22.00
CA ALA A 38 -20.17 -2.11 20.66
C ALA A 38 -19.71 -0.99 19.70
N GLU A 39 -19.73 0.27 20.13
CA GLU A 39 -19.23 1.40 19.35
C GLU A 39 -17.73 1.29 19.08
N LEU A 40 -16.93 0.90 20.08
CA LEU A 40 -15.50 0.62 19.90
C LEU A 40 -15.26 -0.55 18.94
N GLY A 41 -16.06 -1.62 19.03
CA GLY A 41 -15.98 -2.73 18.09
C GLY A 41 -16.34 -2.32 16.65
N ALA A 42 -17.35 -1.46 16.49
CA ALA A 42 -17.73 -0.94 15.19
C ALA A 42 -16.64 -0.04 14.58
N THR A 43 -16.03 0.85 15.39
CA THR A 43 -14.92 1.68 14.93
C THR A 43 -13.68 0.86 14.61
N GLN A 44 -13.36 -0.17 15.41
CA GLN A 44 -12.28 -1.11 15.11
C GLN A 44 -12.52 -1.83 13.78
N ASN A 45 -13.74 -2.32 13.52
CA ASN A 45 -14.06 -2.97 12.26
C ASN A 45 -13.91 -2.02 11.07
N ARG A 46 -14.39 -0.78 11.20
CA ARG A 46 -14.17 0.26 10.17
C ARG A 46 -12.69 0.51 9.92
N LEU A 47 -11.87 0.62 10.96
CA LEU A 47 -10.43 0.81 10.82
C LEU A 47 -9.77 -0.38 10.12
N MET A 48 -10.16 -1.62 10.44
CA MET A 48 -9.66 -2.82 9.75
C MET A 48 -10.05 -2.81 8.27
N HIS A 49 -11.29 -2.48 7.94
CA HIS A 49 -11.73 -2.34 6.55
C HIS A 49 -10.97 -1.24 5.80
N THR A 50 -10.83 -0.05 6.40
CA THR A 50 -10.06 1.04 5.78
C THR A 50 -8.61 0.65 5.58
N SER A 51 -7.98 0.01 6.55
CA SER A 51 -6.59 -0.47 6.43
C SER A 51 -6.44 -1.46 5.28
N ALA A 52 -7.37 -2.42 5.15
CA ALA A 52 -7.35 -3.39 4.06
C ALA A 52 -7.55 -2.72 2.69
N SER A 53 -8.50 -1.78 2.59
CA SER A 53 -8.71 -1.01 1.35
C SER A 53 -7.50 -0.17 0.96
N VAL A 54 -6.82 0.45 1.93
CA VAL A 54 -5.59 1.23 1.67
C VAL A 54 -4.45 0.31 1.21
N ALA A 55 -4.29 -0.87 1.81
CA ALA A 55 -3.28 -1.83 1.37
C ALA A 55 -3.52 -2.30 -0.07
N GLN A 56 -4.77 -2.64 -0.42
CA GLN A 56 -5.16 -3.01 -1.78
C GLN A 56 -4.88 -1.87 -2.79
N ALA A 57 -5.20 -0.63 -2.41
CA ALA A 57 -4.95 0.54 -3.24
C ALA A 57 -3.45 0.79 -3.43
N ALA A 58 -2.64 0.61 -2.38
CA ALA A 58 -1.19 0.73 -2.44
C ALA A 58 -0.57 -0.31 -3.37
N GLU A 59 -1.00 -1.57 -3.31
CA GLU A 59 -0.54 -2.64 -4.22
C GLU A 59 -0.91 -2.35 -5.68
N SER A 60 -2.13 -1.86 -5.91
CA SER A 60 -2.60 -1.47 -7.25
C SER A 60 -1.81 -0.28 -7.79
N LEU A 61 -1.52 0.72 -6.96
CA LEU A 61 -0.69 1.88 -7.32
C LEU A 61 0.75 1.49 -7.60
N GLN A 62 1.36 0.64 -6.77
CA GLN A 62 2.72 0.15 -6.99
C GLN A 62 2.82 -0.66 -8.28
N SER A 63 1.82 -1.48 -8.59
CA SER A 63 1.76 -2.22 -9.85
C SER A 63 1.64 -1.29 -11.05
N ALA A 64 0.80 -0.25 -10.95
CA ALA A 64 0.67 0.77 -11.99
C ALA A 64 1.96 1.58 -12.17
N GLU A 65 2.63 1.95 -11.07
CA GLU A 65 3.92 2.63 -11.09
C GLU A 65 5.01 1.76 -11.75
N SER A 66 5.07 0.47 -11.39
CA SER A 66 6.00 -0.47 -12.04
C SER A 66 5.74 -0.55 -13.54
N LEU A 67 4.47 -0.66 -13.97
CA LEU A 67 4.14 -0.70 -15.39
C LEU A 67 4.61 0.56 -16.13
N ILE A 68 4.41 1.75 -15.55
CA ILE A 68 4.87 3.00 -16.16
C ILE A 68 6.41 3.02 -16.23
N ARG A 69 7.07 2.77 -15.10
CA ARG A 69 8.53 2.81 -14.99
C ARG A 69 9.22 1.76 -15.87
N ASP A 70 8.70 0.55 -15.94
CA ASP A 70 9.25 -0.55 -16.73
C ASP A 70 8.98 -0.31 -18.24
N THR A 71 7.87 0.31 -18.61
CA THR A 71 7.58 0.70 -20.01
C THR A 71 8.55 1.78 -20.49
N ASP A 72 8.79 2.80 -19.66
CA ASP A 72 9.73 3.88 -19.99
C ASP A 72 11.18 3.36 -20.01
N MET A 73 11.55 2.50 -19.04
CA MET A 73 12.87 1.85 -19.03
C MET A 73 13.07 0.98 -20.28
N SER A 74 12.07 0.20 -20.69
CA SER A 74 12.15 -0.62 -21.90
C SER A 74 12.42 0.23 -23.14
N THR A 75 11.74 1.37 -23.27
CA THR A 75 11.92 2.29 -24.40
C THR A 75 13.33 2.87 -24.43
N GLU A 76 13.84 3.35 -23.29
CA GLU A 76 15.22 3.86 -23.20
C GLU A 76 16.28 2.77 -23.40
N ILE A 77 16.06 1.56 -22.89
CA ILE A 77 16.97 0.43 -23.10
C ILE A 77 17.03 0.07 -24.59
N ILE A 78 15.89 0.09 -25.31
CA ILE A 78 15.85 -0.16 -26.76
C ILE A 78 16.62 0.93 -27.50
N GLU A 79 16.42 2.20 -27.15
CA GLU A 79 17.11 3.31 -27.80
C GLU A 79 18.62 3.29 -27.51
N LEU A 80 19.03 3.04 -26.27
CA LEU A 80 20.41 2.82 -25.87
C LEU A 80 21.03 1.64 -26.63
N THR A 81 20.34 0.50 -26.73
CA THR A 81 20.81 -0.68 -27.45
C THR A 81 20.94 -0.40 -28.94
N LYS A 82 19.96 0.26 -29.56
CA LYS A 82 20.00 0.70 -30.96
C LYS A 82 21.21 1.60 -31.20
N ASN A 83 21.47 2.56 -30.31
CA ASN A 83 22.62 3.46 -30.41
C ASN A 83 23.95 2.70 -30.26
N GLN A 84 24.04 1.73 -29.34
CA GLN A 84 25.22 0.88 -29.19
C GLN A 84 25.47 0.02 -30.44
N VAL A 85 24.42 -0.60 -30.99
CA VAL A 85 24.50 -1.37 -32.24
C VAL A 85 24.90 -0.48 -33.41
N LEU A 86 24.36 0.74 -33.50
CA LEU A 86 24.77 1.72 -34.52
C LEU A 86 26.23 2.09 -34.39
N VAL A 87 26.73 2.39 -33.19
CA VAL A 87 28.15 2.73 -32.98
C VAL A 87 29.05 1.54 -33.35
N GLN A 88 28.74 0.33 -32.89
CA GLN A 88 29.48 -0.87 -33.26
C GLN A 88 29.45 -1.11 -34.78
N SER A 89 28.28 -0.96 -35.41
CA SER A 89 28.12 -1.09 -36.87
C SER A 89 28.90 -0.02 -37.62
N SER A 90 28.86 1.25 -37.19
CA SER A 90 29.63 2.34 -37.79
C SER A 90 31.13 2.08 -37.69
N THR A 91 31.61 1.56 -36.56
CA THR A 91 33.04 1.20 -36.42
C THR A 91 33.42 0.03 -37.34
N ALA A 92 32.57 -1.00 -37.46
CA ALA A 92 32.80 -2.12 -38.37
C ALA A 92 32.73 -1.70 -39.85
N VAL A 93 31.77 -0.84 -40.21
CA VAL A 93 31.61 -0.31 -41.57
C VAL A 93 32.76 0.64 -41.93
N LEU A 94 33.25 1.47 -41.00
CA LEU A 94 34.45 2.27 -41.21
C LEU A 94 35.70 1.42 -41.40
N ALA A 95 35.85 0.33 -40.62
CA ALA A 95 36.95 -0.62 -40.81
C ALA A 95 36.88 -1.31 -42.18
N GLN A 96 35.69 -1.74 -42.62
CA GLN A 96 35.46 -2.33 -43.94
C GLN A 96 35.69 -1.31 -45.07
N ALA A 97 35.22 -0.08 -44.92
CA ALA A 97 35.37 0.99 -45.90
C ALA A 97 36.83 1.44 -46.07
N ASN A 98 37.68 1.34 -45.03
CA ASN A 98 39.12 1.59 -45.13
C ASN A 98 39.89 0.48 -45.88
N LEU A 99 39.34 -0.73 -46.00
CA LEU A 99 39.98 -1.82 -46.75
C LEU A 99 39.72 -1.72 -48.26
N VAL A 100 38.56 -1.21 -48.67
CA VAL A 100 38.18 -1.03 -50.08
C VAL A 100 39.18 -0.17 -50.90
N PRO A 101 39.65 1.01 -50.44
CA PRO A 101 40.58 1.82 -51.22
C PRO A 101 41.95 1.15 -51.41
N ASN A 102 42.41 0.32 -50.49
CA ASN A 102 43.66 -0.44 -50.66
C ASN A 102 43.53 -1.51 -51.75
N LEU A 103 42.36 -2.13 -51.88
CA LEU A 103 42.07 -3.15 -52.89
C LEU A 103 41.94 -2.52 -54.29
N VAL A 104 41.42 -1.29 -54.38
CA VAL A 104 41.39 -0.51 -55.62
C VAL A 104 42.80 -0.08 -56.06
N LEU A 105 43.68 0.24 -55.11
CA LEU A 105 45.10 0.53 -55.39
C LEU A 105 45.86 -0.69 -55.91
N GLU A 106 45.43 -1.91 -55.54
CA GLU A 106 45.96 -3.17 -56.06
C GLU A 106 45.49 -3.45 -57.50
N LEU A 107 44.26 -3.05 -57.85
CA LEU A 107 43.70 -3.16 -59.20
C LEU A 107 44.24 -2.12 -60.20
N LEU A 108 44.88 -1.05 -59.72
CA LEU A 108 45.48 0.02 -60.54
C LEU A 108 46.99 -0.17 -60.79
N LYS A 109 47.58 -1.27 -60.33
CA LYS A 109 48.95 -1.70 -60.66
C LYS A 109 48.95 -2.75 -61.76
#